data_AF-A0AA43XN40-F1
#
_entry.id   AF-A0AA43XN40-F1
#
_cell.length_a   1.000
_cell.length_b   1.000
_cell.length_c   1.000
_cell.angle_alpha   90.00
_cell.angle_beta   90.00
_cell.angle_gamma   90.00
#
_symmetry.space_group_name_H-M   'P 1'
#
loop_
_entity.id
_entity.type
_entity.pdbx_description
1 polymer ?
#
loop_
_entity_poly.entity_id
_entity_poly.type
_entity_poly.pdbx_seq_one_letter_code
_entity_poly.pdbx_strand_id
1 'polypeptide(L)'
;MEKNTITPVILAGGANSRMGSNKALLEIDNQKIIEIMVEKLERIFHQKVHIVTNDPNIYGFLKDVCFLRDLIQTDKKNSLVGLYSGLAQIPTKQGFFLPCDMPFINESLIKHLGGLSKDYDVVVPKIKQYYQPLHGIYHKNCLIPMKKMIDRQHYKIIDFFPEVRVRTVDESTIHRFDPKEISFYNINRKEEYERAIIINQYLRRMDMEIMSKEGKIEISNEVIMTVIREAVKDVEGVISFSSGVSDSFAEVFSKKTSSKKGVKIQKGDEKIIINISVVIQLGIKIPEVIEKVQKRIKDMVQSMTDIPVEQVNVYIQDIEI
;
A
#
# COMPACT_ATOMS: atom_id res chain seq x y z
N MET A 1 9.14 -6.65 7.06
CA MET A 1 8.89 -7.19 8.41
C MET A 1 8.92 -8.70 8.34
N GLU A 2 9.50 -9.36 9.33
CA GLU A 2 9.30 -10.80 9.50
C GLU A 2 7.80 -11.07 9.69
N LYS A 3 7.28 -12.13 9.05
CA LYS A 3 5.86 -12.47 9.16
C LYS A 3 5.52 -12.77 10.62
N ASN A 4 4.36 -12.28 11.07
CA ASN A 4 3.72 -12.69 12.33
C ASN A 4 4.43 -12.28 13.64
N THR A 5 5.27 -11.23 13.62
CA THR A 5 5.97 -10.73 14.83
C THR A 5 5.25 -9.57 15.52
N ILE A 6 4.45 -8.80 14.77
CA ILE A 6 3.73 -7.62 15.27
C ILE A 6 2.25 -7.74 14.88
N THR A 7 1.36 -7.68 15.86
CA THR A 7 -0.08 -7.72 15.60
C THR A 7 -0.65 -6.33 15.27
N PRO A 8 -1.33 -6.13 14.13
CA PRO A 8 -2.05 -4.89 13.87
C PRO A 8 -3.32 -4.80 14.73
N VAL A 9 -3.48 -3.67 15.40
CA VAL A 9 -4.57 -3.39 16.33
C VAL A 9 -5.24 -2.07 15.97
N ILE A 10 -6.55 -2.11 15.73
CA ILE A 10 -7.39 -0.91 15.58
C ILE A 10 -8.07 -0.62 16.92
N LEU A 11 -7.95 0.62 17.39
CA LEU A 11 -8.70 1.10 18.56
C LEU A 11 -10.02 1.74 18.08
N ALA A 12 -11.13 1.04 18.32
CA ALA A 12 -12.46 1.41 17.86
C ALA A 12 -13.40 1.84 19.02
N GLY A 13 -12.82 2.36 20.11
CA GLY A 13 -13.53 2.66 21.36
C GLY A 13 -14.25 4.02 21.43
N GLY A 14 -14.22 4.87 20.40
CA GLY A 14 -14.75 6.24 20.46
C GLY A 14 -16.28 6.30 20.58
N ALA A 15 -16.82 6.88 21.66
CA ALA A 15 -18.24 7.22 21.74
C ALA A 15 -18.58 8.35 20.75
N ASN A 16 -19.78 8.26 20.16
CA ASN A 16 -20.54 9.29 19.47
C ASN A 16 -19.77 10.60 19.19
N SER A 17 -19.32 10.73 17.96
CA SER A 17 -18.77 11.98 17.45
C SER A 17 -19.79 13.12 17.60
N ARG A 18 -19.29 14.36 17.61
CA ARG A 18 -20.14 15.57 17.49
C ARG A 18 -21.02 15.57 16.22
N MET A 19 -20.76 14.65 15.27
CA MET A 19 -21.54 14.44 14.06
C MET A 19 -22.67 13.40 14.22
N GLY A 20 -22.88 12.83 15.42
CA GLY A 20 -24.00 11.93 15.69
C GLY A 20 -23.84 10.50 15.14
N SER A 21 -22.70 10.17 14.52
CA SER A 21 -22.42 8.83 13.97
C SER A 21 -21.04 8.29 14.40
N ASN A 22 -20.89 6.97 14.36
CA ASN A 22 -19.61 6.30 14.58
C ASN A 22 -18.70 6.54 13.36
N LYS A 23 -17.61 7.28 13.56
CA LYS A 23 -16.68 7.67 12.49
C LYS A 23 -16.11 6.48 11.72
N ALA A 24 -15.88 5.36 12.42
CA ALA A 24 -15.37 4.14 11.82
C ALA A 24 -16.33 3.57 10.76
N LEU A 25 -17.61 3.91 10.84
CA LEU A 25 -18.68 3.49 9.93
C LEU A 25 -18.96 4.51 8.82
N LEU A 26 -18.26 5.66 8.79
CA LEU A 26 -18.35 6.58 7.67
C LEU A 26 -17.76 5.90 6.41
N GLU A 27 -18.32 6.23 5.26
CA GLU A 27 -17.97 5.60 3.99
C GLU A 27 -17.09 6.52 3.14
N ILE A 28 -16.07 5.97 2.52
CA ILE A 28 -15.27 6.66 1.49
C ILE A 28 -15.33 5.76 0.26
N ASP A 29 -15.77 6.31 -0.88
CA ASP A 29 -15.99 5.54 -2.12
C ASP A 29 -16.88 4.28 -1.92
N ASN A 30 -17.96 4.38 -1.13
CA ASN A 30 -18.89 3.29 -0.77
C ASN A 30 -18.29 2.15 0.08
N GLN A 31 -17.15 2.37 0.72
CA GLN A 31 -16.53 1.41 1.65
C GLN A 31 -16.35 2.06 3.01
N LYS A 32 -16.68 1.38 4.11
CA LYS A 32 -16.52 1.97 5.44
C LYS A 32 -15.04 2.15 5.76
N ILE A 33 -14.71 3.23 6.46
CA ILE A 33 -13.35 3.53 6.90
C ILE A 33 -12.69 2.33 7.58
N ILE A 34 -13.40 1.65 8.48
CA ILE A 34 -12.83 0.49 9.18
C ILE A 34 -12.58 -0.70 8.25
N GLU A 35 -13.37 -0.89 7.19
CA GLU A 35 -13.13 -1.93 6.17
C GLU A 35 -11.83 -1.63 5.41
N ILE A 36 -11.67 -0.39 4.95
CA ILE A 36 -10.44 0.08 4.27
C ILE A 36 -9.21 -0.16 5.15
N MET A 37 -9.30 0.19 6.43
CA MET A 37 -8.21 0.02 7.38
C MET A 37 -7.87 -1.47 7.61
N VAL A 38 -8.88 -2.32 7.80
CA VAL A 38 -8.68 -3.76 8.01
C VAL A 38 -7.99 -4.37 6.78
N GLU A 39 -8.50 -4.15 5.58
CA GLU A 39 -7.94 -4.72 4.34
C GLU A 39 -6.47 -4.30 4.14
N LYS A 40 -6.15 -3.03 4.37
CA LYS A 40 -4.77 -2.53 4.26
C LYS A 40 -3.86 -3.15 5.31
N LEU A 41 -4.29 -3.20 6.58
CA LEU A 41 -3.47 -3.77 7.66
C LEU A 41 -3.28 -5.27 7.48
N GLU A 42 -4.30 -6.02 7.07
CA GLU A 42 -4.17 -7.46 6.78
C GLU A 42 -3.16 -7.71 5.66
N ARG A 43 -3.16 -6.89 4.60
CA ARG A 43 -2.18 -6.96 3.52
C ARG A 43 -0.75 -6.69 4.01
N ILE A 44 -0.56 -5.66 4.83
CA ILE A 44 0.76 -5.23 5.30
C ILE A 44 1.37 -6.24 6.30
N PHE A 45 0.56 -6.72 7.24
CA PHE A 45 1.03 -7.57 8.34
C PHE A 45 0.88 -9.07 8.04
N HIS A 46 0.12 -9.44 7.00
CA HIS A 46 -0.18 -10.82 6.62
C HIS A 46 -0.81 -11.65 7.75
N GLN A 47 -1.65 -11.02 8.57
CA GLN A 47 -2.36 -11.65 9.69
C GLN A 47 -3.64 -10.89 10.02
N LYS A 48 -4.52 -11.55 10.79
CA LYS A 48 -5.80 -11.00 11.26
C LYS A 48 -5.62 -9.70 12.06
N VAL A 49 -6.44 -8.71 11.73
CA VAL A 49 -6.51 -7.45 12.48
C VAL A 49 -7.29 -7.64 13.78
N HIS A 50 -6.74 -7.13 14.87
CA HIS A 50 -7.42 -7.12 16.16
C HIS A 50 -8.12 -5.76 16.37
N ILE A 51 -9.37 -5.76 16.81
CA ILE A 51 -10.16 -4.55 16.99
C ILE A 51 -10.56 -4.44 18.46
N VAL A 52 -10.07 -3.41 19.14
CA VAL A 52 -10.45 -3.11 20.53
C VAL A 52 -11.74 -2.31 20.52
N THR A 53 -12.84 -2.93 20.97
CA THR A 53 -14.17 -2.32 21.08
C THR A 53 -14.99 -2.98 22.18
N ASN A 54 -15.79 -2.19 22.88
CA ASN A 54 -16.75 -2.72 23.86
C ASN A 54 -18.12 -3.03 23.22
N ASP A 55 -18.30 -2.69 21.94
CA ASP A 55 -19.48 -3.00 21.15
C ASP A 55 -19.05 -3.68 19.84
N PRO A 56 -18.82 -5.01 19.82
CA PRO A 56 -18.37 -5.72 18.63
C PRO A 56 -19.49 -5.90 17.60
N ASN A 57 -20.76 -5.85 18.01
CA ASN A 57 -21.90 -6.14 17.13
C ASN A 57 -22.02 -5.12 15.99
N ILE A 58 -21.68 -3.85 16.23
CA ILE A 58 -21.69 -2.80 15.21
C ILE A 58 -20.69 -3.07 14.07
N TYR A 59 -19.72 -3.95 14.30
CA TYR A 59 -18.68 -4.34 13.34
C TYR A 59 -18.88 -5.77 12.81
N GLY A 60 -20.05 -6.39 13.02
CA GLY A 60 -20.33 -7.77 12.62
C GLY A 60 -20.26 -8.04 11.11
N PHE A 61 -20.18 -7.00 10.29
CA PHE A 61 -19.95 -7.11 8.84
C PHE A 61 -18.48 -7.38 8.48
N LEU A 62 -17.53 -7.12 9.39
CA LEU A 62 -16.11 -7.39 9.16
C LEU A 62 -15.85 -8.89 9.21
N LYS A 63 -15.14 -9.40 8.20
CA LYS A 63 -14.69 -10.79 8.12
C LYS A 63 -13.26 -10.90 8.63
N ASP A 64 -12.92 -12.05 9.20
CA ASP A 64 -11.54 -12.41 9.59
C ASP A 64 -10.81 -11.50 10.59
N VAL A 65 -11.56 -10.71 11.38
CA VAL A 65 -11.00 -9.91 12.48
C VAL A 65 -11.14 -10.60 13.85
N CYS A 66 -10.34 -10.15 14.83
CA CYS A 66 -10.43 -10.58 16.23
C CYS A 66 -10.89 -9.42 17.12
N PHE A 67 -12.06 -9.52 17.76
CA PHE A 67 -12.54 -8.49 18.69
C PHE A 67 -11.93 -8.66 20.08
N LEU A 68 -11.42 -7.56 20.62
CA LEU A 68 -10.88 -7.45 21.98
C LEU A 68 -11.70 -6.42 22.76
N ARG A 69 -11.88 -6.65 24.06
CA ARG A 69 -12.59 -5.71 24.96
C ARG A 69 -11.61 -5.03 25.90
N ASP A 70 -12.03 -3.91 26.48
CA ASP A 70 -11.26 -3.29 27.55
C ASP A 70 -11.19 -4.21 28.77
N LEU A 71 -9.98 -4.40 29.31
CA LEU A 71 -9.72 -5.21 30.50
C LEU A 71 -9.95 -4.43 31.80
N ILE A 72 -10.01 -3.10 31.72
CA ILE A 72 -10.12 -2.21 32.87
C ILE A 72 -11.31 -1.29 32.63
N GLN A 73 -12.25 -1.27 33.56
CA GLN A 73 -13.36 -0.33 33.54
C GLN A 73 -12.93 0.98 34.20
N THR A 74 -13.23 2.10 33.55
CA THR A 74 -12.96 3.45 34.05
C THR A 74 -14.18 4.34 33.81
N ASP A 75 -14.36 5.40 34.62
CA ASP A 75 -15.51 6.31 34.52
C ASP A 75 -15.62 7.03 33.18
N LYS A 76 -14.50 7.18 32.48
CA LYS A 76 -14.40 7.80 31.16
C LYS A 76 -13.66 6.88 30.20
N LYS A 77 -13.95 7.00 28.91
CA LYS A 77 -13.19 6.32 27.86
C LYS A 77 -11.80 6.94 27.72
N ASN A 78 -10.76 6.10 27.69
CA ASN A 78 -9.37 6.53 27.66
C ASN A 78 -8.55 5.69 26.68
N SER A 79 -7.79 6.33 25.80
CA SER A 79 -6.97 5.63 24.80
C SER A 79 -5.87 4.76 25.42
N LEU A 80 -5.35 5.13 26.60
CA LEU A 80 -4.38 4.31 27.34
C LEU A 80 -4.97 2.95 27.75
N VAL A 81 -6.25 2.91 28.14
CA VAL A 81 -6.94 1.67 28.53
C VAL A 81 -7.12 0.77 27.30
N GLY A 82 -7.54 1.32 26.17
CA GLY A 82 -7.66 0.56 24.92
C GLY A 82 -6.31 0.04 24.42
N LEU A 83 -5.26 0.86 24.49
CA LEU A 83 -3.88 0.46 24.17
C LEU A 83 -3.39 -0.67 25.09
N TYR A 84 -3.55 -0.52 26.41
CA TYR A 84 -3.20 -1.55 27.38
C TYR A 84 -3.96 -2.86 27.12
N SER A 85 -5.28 -2.77 26.95
CA SER A 85 -6.16 -3.93 26.79
C SER A 85 -5.85 -4.68 25.50
N GLY A 86 -5.64 -3.96 24.39
CA GLY A 86 -5.18 -4.55 23.14
C GLY A 86 -3.82 -5.24 23.31
N LEU A 87 -2.83 -4.53 23.86
CA LEU A 87 -1.47 -5.05 24.01
C LEU A 87 -1.39 -6.28 24.92
N ALA A 88 -2.21 -6.33 25.96
CA ALA A 88 -2.29 -7.46 26.87
C ALA A 88 -2.87 -8.73 26.20
N GLN A 89 -3.82 -8.55 25.28
CA GLN A 89 -4.59 -9.65 24.70
C GLN A 89 -4.09 -10.13 23.33
N ILE A 90 -3.26 -9.36 22.61
CA ILE A 90 -2.69 -9.82 21.34
C ILE A 90 -1.78 -11.04 21.54
N PRO A 91 -1.71 -11.95 20.54
CA PRO A 91 -0.92 -13.18 20.64
C PRO A 91 0.60 -12.93 20.58
N THR A 92 1.02 -11.89 19.88
CA THR A 92 2.44 -11.55 19.69
C THR A 92 2.99 -10.73 20.85
N LYS A 93 4.31 -10.53 20.88
CA LYS A 93 4.97 -9.67 21.88
C LYS A 93 4.82 -8.18 21.59
N GLN A 94 4.52 -7.82 20.35
CA GLN A 94 4.43 -6.45 19.88
C GLN A 94 3.14 -6.19 19.14
N GLY A 95 2.53 -5.02 19.33
CA GLY A 95 1.37 -4.59 18.56
C GLY A 95 1.62 -3.25 17.87
N PHE A 96 1.15 -3.11 16.63
CA PHE A 96 1.00 -1.82 15.96
C PHE A 96 -0.40 -1.30 16.22
N PHE A 97 -0.52 -0.11 16.80
CA PHE A 97 -1.80 0.47 17.18
C PHE A 97 -2.14 1.65 16.29
N LEU A 98 -3.41 1.70 15.85
CA LEU A 98 -4.00 2.77 15.02
C LEU A 98 -5.42 3.09 15.50
N PRO A 99 -5.84 4.36 15.65
CA PRO A 99 -7.23 4.68 15.94
C PRO A 99 -8.08 4.58 14.68
N CYS A 100 -9.37 4.28 14.83
CA CYS A 100 -10.30 4.14 13.70
C CYS A 100 -10.63 5.45 12.94
N ASP A 101 -10.09 6.59 13.36
CA ASP A 101 -10.31 7.91 12.75
C ASP A 101 -9.13 8.38 11.88
N MET A 102 -8.10 7.56 11.70
CA MET A 102 -6.96 7.79 10.81
C MET A 102 -6.97 6.77 9.67
N PRO A 103 -7.79 6.98 8.61
CA PRO A 103 -8.03 5.96 7.57
C PRO A 103 -6.87 5.77 6.58
N PHE A 104 -5.99 6.76 6.45
CA PHE A 104 -4.93 6.73 5.46
C PHE A 104 -3.71 6.03 6.04
N ILE A 105 -3.37 4.89 5.44
CA ILE A 105 -2.31 4.01 5.92
C ILE A 105 -1.18 4.00 4.91
N ASN A 106 0.03 4.38 5.33
CA ASN A 106 1.23 4.32 4.52
C ASN A 106 2.04 3.06 4.86
N GLU A 107 2.06 2.11 3.92
CA GLU A 107 2.72 0.82 4.11
C GLU A 107 4.23 0.94 4.33
N SER A 108 4.91 1.82 3.57
CA SER A 108 6.35 2.02 3.67
C SER A 108 6.75 2.57 5.04
N LEU A 109 5.99 3.53 5.56
CA LEU A 109 6.19 4.06 6.90
C LEU A 109 5.99 2.98 7.96
N ILE A 110 4.90 2.20 7.90
CA ILE A 110 4.65 1.11 8.85
C ILE A 110 5.76 0.06 8.83
N LYS A 111 6.21 -0.35 7.63
CA LYS A 111 7.33 -1.28 7.49
C LYS A 111 8.61 -0.73 8.09
N HIS A 112 8.86 0.57 7.94
CA HIS A 112 10.00 1.24 8.57
C HIS A 112 9.91 1.23 10.10
N LEU A 113 8.75 1.57 10.68
CA LEU A 113 8.52 1.46 12.13
C LEU A 113 8.78 0.03 12.63
N GLY A 114 8.25 -0.97 11.91
CA GLY A 114 8.45 -2.37 12.23
C GLY A 114 9.92 -2.79 12.22
N GLY A 115 10.71 -2.31 11.26
CA GLY A 115 12.14 -2.59 11.17
C GLY A 115 12.96 -2.04 12.36
N LEU A 116 12.48 -0.97 13.00
CA LEU A 116 13.13 -0.37 14.17
C LEU A 116 12.74 -1.04 15.50
N SER A 117 11.70 -1.87 15.51
CA SER A 117 11.05 -2.30 16.75
C SER A 117 11.80 -3.35 17.59
N LYS A 118 12.84 -3.99 17.03
CA LYS A 118 13.52 -5.13 17.68
C LYS A 118 14.12 -4.80 19.05
N ASP A 119 14.70 -3.61 19.19
CA ASP A 119 15.48 -3.21 20.38
C ASP A 119 14.74 -2.22 21.29
N TYR A 120 13.49 -1.88 20.97
CA TYR A 120 12.74 -0.84 21.64
C TYR A 120 11.39 -1.35 22.14
N ASP A 121 10.96 -0.80 23.27
CA ASP A 121 9.66 -1.10 23.84
C ASP A 121 8.56 -0.28 23.16
N VAL A 122 8.90 0.92 22.67
CA VAL A 122 8.00 1.79 21.89
C VAL A 122 8.74 2.30 20.65
N VAL A 123 8.13 2.17 19.47
CA VAL A 123 8.53 2.91 18.26
C VAL A 123 7.39 3.83 17.87
N VAL A 124 7.63 5.14 17.86
CA VAL A 124 6.56 6.13 17.74
C VAL A 124 6.97 7.28 16.82
N PRO A 125 6.12 7.66 15.85
CA PRO A 125 6.32 8.87 15.05
C PRO A 125 6.19 10.13 15.92
N LYS A 126 6.99 11.14 15.58
CA LYS A 126 6.93 12.46 16.22
C LYS A 126 7.00 13.55 15.15
N ILE A 127 5.95 14.37 15.09
CA ILE A 127 5.84 15.51 14.19
C ILE A 127 6.01 16.76 15.02
N LYS A 128 6.97 17.62 14.68
CA LYS A 128 7.37 18.76 15.52
C LYS A 128 7.67 18.29 16.95
N GLN A 129 7.00 18.87 17.96
CA GLN A 129 7.14 18.45 19.35
C GLN A 129 6.18 17.33 19.79
N TYR A 130 5.24 16.90 18.94
CA TYR A 130 4.13 16.03 19.34
C TYR A 130 4.36 14.59 18.89
N TYR A 131 4.31 13.66 19.85
CA TYR A 131 4.23 12.23 19.54
C TYR A 131 2.88 11.87 18.94
N GLN A 132 2.89 10.85 18.07
CA GLN A 132 1.70 10.19 17.54
C GLN A 132 1.55 8.82 18.21
N PRO A 133 1.17 8.76 19.50
CA PRO A 133 1.24 7.53 20.29
C PRO A 133 0.31 6.44 19.79
N LEU A 134 -0.80 6.79 19.14
CA LEU A 134 -1.70 5.80 18.56
C LEU A 134 -1.38 5.52 17.09
N HIS A 135 -0.17 5.80 16.62
CA HIS A 135 0.32 5.38 15.31
C HIS A 135 1.70 4.73 15.51
N GLY A 136 1.78 3.77 16.43
CA GLY A 136 3.05 3.31 16.98
C GLY A 136 3.07 1.81 17.30
N ILE A 137 4.27 1.29 17.47
CA ILE A 137 4.53 -0.10 17.85
C ILE A 137 4.88 -0.16 19.32
N TYR A 138 4.24 -1.07 20.05
CA TYR A 138 4.42 -1.27 21.48
C TYR A 138 4.75 -2.72 21.80
N HIS A 139 5.79 -2.96 22.60
CA HIS A 139 6.14 -4.25 23.17
C HIS A 139 5.42 -4.46 24.51
N LYS A 140 5.09 -5.71 24.86
CA LYS A 140 4.43 -6.09 26.13
C LYS A 140 5.15 -5.64 27.40
N ASN A 141 6.42 -5.23 27.33
CA ASN A 141 7.15 -4.59 28.43
C ASN A 141 6.47 -3.28 28.89
N CYS A 142 5.70 -2.63 28.02
CA CYS A 142 4.95 -1.42 28.37
C CYS A 142 3.78 -1.69 29.34
N LEU A 143 3.33 -2.94 29.49
CA LEU A 143 2.14 -3.26 30.28
C LEU A 143 2.26 -2.83 31.74
N ILE A 144 3.44 -3.03 32.36
CA ILE A 144 3.65 -2.67 33.78
C ILE A 144 3.61 -1.14 33.97
N PRO A 145 4.40 -0.32 33.25
CA PRO A 145 4.29 1.14 33.33
C PRO A 145 2.88 1.66 33.01
N MET A 146 2.24 1.14 31.96
CA MET A 146 0.85 1.50 31.61
C MET A 146 -0.11 1.19 32.76
N LYS A 147 0.00 0.02 33.40
CA LYS A 147 -0.89 -0.37 34.51
C LYS A 147 -0.72 0.56 35.71
N LYS A 148 0.52 0.91 36.09
CA LYS A 148 0.79 1.88 37.17
C LYS A 148 0.10 3.23 36.92
N MET A 149 0.15 3.71 35.67
CA MET A 149 -0.50 4.96 35.28
C MET A 149 -2.03 4.86 35.38
N ILE A 150 -2.61 3.78 34.86
CA ILE A 150 -4.06 3.55 34.91
C ILE A 150 -4.56 3.47 36.36
N ASP A 151 -3.83 2.79 37.25
CA ASP A 151 -4.18 2.67 38.67
C ASP A 151 -4.17 4.00 39.42
N ARG A 152 -3.36 4.95 38.94
CA ARG A 152 -3.29 6.33 39.45
C ARG A 152 -4.24 7.28 38.71
N GLN A 153 -5.12 6.75 37.86
CA GLN A 153 -6.03 7.52 37.01
C GLN A 153 -5.33 8.57 36.12
N HIS A 154 -4.09 8.27 35.71
CA HIS A 154 -3.28 9.14 34.86
C HIS A 154 -3.21 8.54 33.45
N TYR A 155 -3.96 9.11 32.50
CA TYR A 155 -4.26 8.43 31.22
C TYR A 155 -3.47 8.91 30.00
N LYS A 156 -2.53 9.84 30.18
CA LYS A 156 -1.80 10.46 29.05
C LYS A 156 -0.65 9.55 28.59
N ILE A 157 -0.87 8.79 27.51
CA ILE A 157 0.03 7.72 27.02
C ILE A 157 1.52 8.08 27.06
N ILE A 158 1.90 9.28 26.62
CA ILE A 158 3.32 9.66 26.54
C ILE A 158 4.03 9.74 27.90
N ASP A 159 3.29 9.81 29.00
CA ASP A 159 3.87 10.06 30.32
C ASP A 159 4.51 8.79 30.94
N PHE A 160 4.28 7.56 30.41
CA PHE A 160 5.11 6.39 30.77
C PHE A 160 6.39 6.25 29.95
N PHE A 161 6.57 7.03 28.87
CA PHE A 161 7.73 6.87 27.97
C PHE A 161 9.09 6.91 28.70
N PRO A 162 9.29 7.72 29.78
CA PRO A 162 10.53 7.68 30.55
C PRO A 162 10.83 6.34 31.25
N GLU A 163 9.84 5.46 31.45
CA GLU A 163 10.01 4.16 32.09
C GLU A 163 10.41 3.04 31.11
N VAL A 164 10.55 3.32 29.82
CA VAL A 164 10.77 2.31 28.76
C VAL A 164 11.75 2.79 27.68
N ARG A 165 12.25 1.87 26.84
CA ARG A 165 13.10 2.23 25.71
C ARG A 165 12.26 2.71 24.53
N VAL A 166 12.32 4.00 24.24
CA VAL A 166 11.56 4.64 23.17
C VAL A 166 12.45 4.96 21.97
N ARG A 167 12.04 4.53 20.78
CA ARG A 167 12.55 5.01 19.49
C ARG A 167 11.58 5.99 18.87
N THR A 168 12.03 7.22 18.75
CA THR A 168 11.30 8.25 18.00
C THR A 168 11.65 8.16 16.52
N VAL A 169 10.64 8.24 15.66
CA VAL A 169 10.82 8.48 14.21
C VAL A 169 10.44 9.92 13.94
N ASP A 170 11.44 10.72 13.59
CA ASP A 170 11.29 12.17 13.41
C ASP A 170 10.60 12.54 12.08
N GLU A 171 10.19 13.80 12.02
CA GLU A 171 9.53 14.42 10.88
C GLU A 171 10.33 14.25 9.57
N SER A 172 11.65 14.41 9.61
CA SER A 172 12.50 14.24 8.42
C SER A 172 12.45 12.82 7.86
N THR A 173 12.37 11.82 8.74
CA THR A 173 12.25 10.42 8.36
C THR A 173 10.84 10.10 7.88
N ILE A 174 9.82 10.65 8.54
CA ILE A 174 8.41 10.54 8.14
C ILE A 174 8.22 11.08 6.72
N HIS A 175 8.73 12.28 6.43
CA HIS A 175 8.55 12.94 5.13
C HIS A 175 9.18 12.19 3.96
N ARG A 176 10.14 11.29 4.19
CA ARG A 176 10.67 10.41 3.14
C ARG A 176 9.64 9.40 2.63
N PHE A 177 8.66 9.05 3.45
CA PHE A 177 7.60 8.09 3.12
C PHE A 177 6.24 8.77 2.93
N ASP A 178 5.97 9.81 3.71
CA ASP A 178 4.71 10.54 3.73
C ASP A 178 4.98 12.06 3.84
N PRO A 179 5.40 12.71 2.73
CA PRO A 179 5.76 14.13 2.71
C PRO A 179 4.63 15.07 3.12
N LYS A 180 3.38 14.61 3.00
CA LYS A 180 2.17 15.38 3.30
C LYS A 180 1.55 14.99 4.65
N GLU A 181 2.18 14.08 5.39
CA GLU A 181 1.73 13.58 6.69
C GLU A 181 0.27 13.05 6.68
N ILE A 182 -0.17 12.53 5.53
CA ILE A 182 -1.55 12.10 5.31
C ILE A 182 -1.90 10.92 6.24
N SER A 183 -0.91 10.12 6.63
CA SER A 183 -1.06 8.99 7.56
C SER A 183 -1.51 9.38 8.96
N PHE A 184 -1.41 10.68 9.29
CA PHE A 184 -1.78 11.24 10.59
C PHE A 184 -3.05 12.11 10.50
N TYR A 185 -3.71 12.13 9.34
CA TYR A 185 -4.95 12.87 9.13
C TYR A 185 -6.11 12.23 9.90
N ASN A 186 -6.76 13.00 10.78
CA ASN A 186 -7.84 12.53 11.63
C ASN A 186 -9.20 13.09 11.18
N ILE A 187 -10.21 12.23 11.14
CA ILE A 187 -11.60 12.61 10.86
C ILE A 187 -12.39 12.76 12.18
N ASN A 188 -12.55 14.00 12.63
CA ASN A 188 -13.36 14.38 13.79
C ASN A 188 -14.65 15.11 13.45
N ARG A 189 -14.67 15.84 12.33
CA ARG A 189 -15.73 16.76 11.91
C ARG A 189 -16.11 16.55 10.45
N LYS A 190 -17.23 17.15 10.05
CA LYS A 190 -17.79 17.00 8.71
C LYS A 190 -16.83 17.52 7.65
N GLU A 191 -16.19 18.66 7.91
CA GLU A 191 -15.24 19.27 6.98
C GLU A 191 -13.99 18.39 6.78
N GLU A 192 -13.59 17.66 7.83
CA GLU A 192 -12.46 16.72 7.75
C GLU A 192 -12.84 15.45 7.00
N TYR A 193 -14.08 14.99 7.15
CA TYR A 193 -14.61 13.88 6.36
C TYR A 193 -14.73 14.24 4.87
N GLU A 194 -15.26 15.42 4.53
CA GLU A 194 -15.33 15.90 3.14
C GLU A 194 -13.92 16.02 2.53
N ARG A 195 -12.95 16.53 3.29
CA ARG A 195 -11.54 16.52 2.89
C ARG A 195 -10.98 15.11 2.75
N ALA A 196 -11.35 14.17 3.62
CA ALA A 196 -10.91 12.79 3.51
C ALA A 196 -11.40 12.12 2.21
N ILE A 197 -12.61 12.43 1.74
CA ILE A 197 -13.08 11.97 0.42
C ILE A 197 -12.16 12.50 -0.68
N ILE A 198 -11.81 13.78 -0.65
CA ILE A 198 -10.90 14.41 -1.63
C ILE A 198 -9.50 13.80 -1.55
N ILE A 199 -8.97 13.60 -0.33
CA ILE A 199 -7.67 12.96 -0.11
C ILE A 199 -7.69 11.53 -0.65
N ASN A 200 -8.74 10.76 -0.41
CA ASN A 200 -8.87 9.40 -0.93
C ASN A 200 -8.87 9.38 -2.45
N GLN A 201 -9.61 10.28 -3.09
CA GLN A 201 -9.59 10.44 -4.54
C GLN A 201 -8.20 10.84 -5.04
N TYR A 202 -7.50 11.71 -4.33
CA TYR A 202 -6.12 12.11 -4.66
C TYR A 202 -5.14 10.94 -4.52
N LEU A 203 -5.22 10.15 -3.44
CA LEU A 203 -4.36 8.98 -3.22
C LEU A 203 -4.65 7.90 -4.27
N ARG A 204 -5.91 7.59 -4.55
CA ARG A 204 -6.29 6.67 -5.63
C ARG A 204 -5.82 7.17 -6.99
N ARG A 205 -5.88 8.48 -7.24
CA ARG A 205 -5.27 9.06 -8.43
C ARG A 205 -3.76 8.92 -8.42
N MET A 206 -3.05 9.08 -7.30
CA MET A 206 -1.60 8.82 -7.27
C MET A 206 -1.27 7.34 -7.47
N ASP A 207 -2.10 6.43 -6.94
CA ASP A 207 -1.96 4.97 -7.11
C ASP A 207 -2.31 4.52 -8.54
N MET A 208 -3.17 5.26 -9.26
CA MET A 208 -3.57 4.97 -10.67
C MET A 208 -2.80 5.80 -11.73
N GLU A 209 -2.09 6.83 -11.29
CA GLU A 209 -1.76 8.08 -11.98
C GLU A 209 -0.30 8.48 -12.24
N ILE A 210 0.29 8.19 -13.39
CA ILE A 210 1.24 9.14 -13.96
C ILE A 210 0.36 10.24 -14.56
N MET A 211 0.24 11.39 -13.89
CA MET A 211 -0.66 12.49 -14.26
C MET A 211 0.06 13.84 -14.39
N SER A 212 -0.16 14.55 -15.50
CA SER A 212 0.30 15.94 -15.69
C SER A 212 -0.74 16.96 -15.20
N LYS A 213 -0.32 18.25 -15.10
CA LYS A 213 -1.09 19.35 -14.48
C LYS A 213 -2.43 19.71 -15.17
N GLU A 214 -2.75 19.17 -16.34
CA GLU A 214 -3.87 19.63 -17.19
C GLU A 214 -4.99 18.60 -17.41
N GLY A 215 -4.86 17.36 -16.93
CA GLY A 215 -5.91 16.35 -17.08
C GLY A 215 -5.43 14.91 -16.97
N LYS A 216 -6.34 13.97 -17.30
CA LYS A 216 -6.08 12.53 -17.35
C LYS A 216 -5.20 12.18 -18.55
N ILE A 217 -4.05 11.54 -18.33
CA ILE A 217 -3.24 10.98 -19.43
C ILE A 217 -3.47 9.47 -19.45
N GLU A 218 -4.34 9.03 -20.35
CA GLU A 218 -4.55 7.61 -20.60
C GLU A 218 -3.77 7.17 -21.84
N ILE A 219 -2.71 6.39 -21.64
CA ILE A 219 -1.89 5.87 -22.74
C ILE A 219 -2.52 4.57 -23.25
N SER A 220 -3.05 4.64 -24.48
CA SER A 220 -3.64 3.49 -25.15
C SER A 220 -2.58 2.40 -25.40
N ASN A 221 -3.03 1.15 -25.50
CA ASN A 221 -2.13 0.05 -25.84
C ASN A 221 -1.43 0.27 -27.18
N GLU A 222 -2.06 0.97 -28.13
CA GLU A 222 -1.50 1.26 -29.45
C GLU A 222 -0.28 2.19 -29.40
N VAL A 223 -0.27 3.15 -28.46
CA VAL A 223 0.87 4.03 -28.25
C VAL A 223 2.05 3.24 -27.68
N ILE A 224 1.81 2.42 -26.65
CA ILE A 224 2.85 1.54 -26.07
C ILE A 224 3.40 0.59 -27.14
N MET A 225 2.52 0.04 -27.98
CA MET A 225 2.92 -0.79 -29.11
C MET A 225 3.84 -0.06 -30.07
N THR A 226 3.55 1.20 -30.38
CA THR A 226 4.36 2.03 -31.28
C THR A 226 5.75 2.28 -30.70
N VAL A 227 5.83 2.57 -29.40
CA VAL A 227 7.11 2.70 -28.68
C VAL A 227 7.89 1.37 -28.72
N ILE A 228 7.22 0.24 -28.49
CA ILE A 228 7.88 -1.09 -28.59
C ILE A 228 8.38 -1.33 -30.02
N ARG A 229 7.61 -0.98 -31.05
CA ARG A 229 8.03 -1.14 -32.45
C ARG A 229 9.33 -0.39 -32.70
N GLU A 230 9.35 0.87 -32.29
CA GLU A 230 10.51 1.75 -32.49
C GLU A 230 11.72 1.28 -31.68
N ALA A 231 11.50 0.78 -30.45
CA ALA A 231 12.60 0.29 -29.60
C ALA A 231 13.32 -0.94 -30.18
N VAL A 232 12.61 -1.76 -30.95
CA VAL A 232 13.13 -3.03 -31.49
C VAL A 232 13.65 -2.90 -32.92
N LYS A 233 13.14 -1.94 -33.70
CA LYS A 233 13.48 -1.73 -35.11
C LYS A 233 14.98 -1.69 -35.41
N ASP A 234 15.76 -1.07 -34.52
CA ASP A 234 17.21 -0.88 -34.71
C ASP A 234 18.06 -1.83 -33.86
N VAL A 235 17.48 -2.92 -33.32
CA VAL A 235 18.26 -3.93 -32.62
C VAL A 235 18.93 -4.84 -33.63
N GLU A 236 20.25 -4.70 -33.77
CA GLU A 236 21.08 -5.56 -34.61
C GLU A 236 20.79 -7.04 -34.33
N GLY A 237 20.41 -7.76 -35.39
CA GLY A 237 20.05 -9.17 -35.34
C GLY A 237 18.57 -9.49 -35.19
N VAL A 238 17.69 -8.49 -35.04
CA VAL A 238 16.24 -8.67 -35.14
C VAL A 238 15.79 -8.33 -36.56
N ILE A 239 15.26 -9.32 -37.29
CA ILE A 239 14.79 -9.15 -38.67
C ILE A 239 13.35 -8.63 -38.68
N SER A 240 12.50 -9.24 -37.87
CA SER A 240 11.12 -8.83 -37.72
C SER A 240 10.59 -9.17 -36.33
N PHE A 241 9.54 -8.48 -35.90
CA PHE A 241 8.81 -8.80 -34.69
C PHE A 241 7.31 -8.76 -35.00
N SER A 242 6.57 -9.75 -34.53
CA SER A 242 5.14 -9.82 -34.87
C SER A 242 4.36 -8.81 -34.02
N SER A 243 3.82 -7.77 -34.66
CA SER A 243 3.02 -6.74 -33.99
C SER A 243 1.50 -6.98 -34.04
N GLY A 244 1.06 -8.20 -34.40
CA GLY A 244 -0.37 -8.57 -34.47
C GLY A 244 -1.16 -7.85 -35.56
N VAL A 245 -0.53 -6.93 -36.29
CA VAL A 245 -1.00 -6.34 -37.53
C VAL A 245 0.09 -6.57 -38.56
N SER A 246 -0.28 -7.20 -39.66
CA SER A 246 0.55 -7.44 -40.84
C SER A 246 1.09 -6.13 -41.43
N ASP A 247 2.40 -6.03 -41.60
CA ASP A 247 3.02 -5.10 -42.55
C ASP A 247 2.89 -5.67 -43.98
N SER A 248 1.66 -5.80 -44.47
CA SER A 248 1.40 -6.02 -45.90
C SER A 248 0.12 -5.31 -46.28
N PHE A 249 0.28 -4.20 -46.98
CA PHE A 249 -0.81 -3.35 -47.47
C PHE A 249 -1.52 -3.91 -48.72
N ALA A 250 -1.25 -5.13 -49.15
CA ALA A 250 -2.00 -5.80 -50.20
C ALA A 250 -1.89 -7.32 -50.04
N GLU A 251 -2.99 -8.01 -50.31
CA GLU A 251 -3.13 -9.46 -50.40
C GLU A 251 -3.17 -10.20 -49.05
N VAL A 252 -4.34 -10.76 -48.73
CA VAL A 252 -4.64 -11.97 -47.91
C VAL A 252 -5.95 -11.71 -47.14
N PHE A 253 -7.05 -11.62 -47.89
CA PHE A 253 -8.40 -11.79 -47.37
C PHE A 253 -8.93 -13.15 -47.88
N SER A 254 -8.56 -14.22 -47.18
CA SER A 254 -9.26 -15.51 -47.29
C SER A 254 -9.35 -16.17 -45.92
N LYS A 255 -10.61 -16.38 -45.52
CA LYS A 255 -11.12 -17.00 -44.29
C LYS A 255 -10.22 -18.10 -43.69
N LYS A 256 -9.80 -17.93 -42.44
CA LYS A 256 -10.16 -18.78 -41.28
C LYS A 256 -9.30 -18.43 -40.05
N THR A 257 -9.96 -18.47 -38.91
CA THR A 257 -9.56 -18.14 -37.53
C THR A 257 -8.30 -18.88 -37.04
N SER A 258 -7.32 -18.18 -36.46
CA SER A 258 -6.60 -18.62 -35.26
C SER A 258 -5.73 -17.50 -34.66
N SER A 259 -6.22 -17.01 -33.53
CA SER A 259 -5.70 -15.93 -32.70
C SER A 259 -4.50 -16.39 -31.85
N LYS A 260 -3.27 -16.18 -32.32
CA LYS A 260 -2.05 -16.31 -31.47
C LYS A 260 -0.78 -15.71 -32.12
N LYS A 261 -0.82 -14.48 -32.61
CA LYS A 261 0.37 -13.84 -33.21
C LYS A 261 0.39 -12.35 -32.86
N GLY A 262 1.40 -11.89 -32.12
CA GLY A 262 1.54 -10.46 -31.77
C GLY A 262 2.09 -10.20 -30.36
N VAL A 263 2.68 -9.00 -30.18
CA VAL A 263 3.03 -8.44 -28.87
C VAL A 263 1.79 -8.40 -27.97
N LYS A 264 1.89 -8.98 -26.78
CA LYS A 264 0.82 -8.95 -25.78
C LYS A 264 1.26 -8.16 -24.56
N ILE A 265 0.53 -7.07 -24.31
CA ILE A 265 0.69 -6.25 -23.11
C ILE A 265 -0.33 -6.74 -22.10
N GLN A 266 0.15 -7.23 -20.96
CA GLN A 266 -0.68 -7.49 -19.79
C GLN A 266 -0.49 -6.31 -18.84
N LYS A 267 -1.57 -5.56 -18.62
CA LYS A 267 -1.62 -4.47 -17.64
C LYS A 267 -2.04 -5.07 -16.30
N GLY A 268 -1.15 -5.03 -15.31
CA GLY A 268 -1.51 -5.23 -13.90
C GLY A 268 -1.90 -3.90 -13.26
N ASP A 269 -2.19 -3.91 -11.96
CA ASP A 269 -2.69 -2.73 -11.23
C ASP A 269 -1.66 -1.57 -11.17
N GLU A 270 -0.34 -1.84 -11.23
CA GLU A 270 0.72 -0.82 -11.14
C GLU A 270 1.92 -1.03 -12.10
N LYS A 271 1.91 -2.08 -12.93
CA LYS A 271 3.04 -2.45 -13.79
C LYS A 271 2.57 -3.11 -15.08
N ILE A 272 3.42 -3.09 -16.10
CA ILE A 272 3.17 -3.81 -17.35
C ILE A 272 4.13 -4.97 -17.55
N ILE A 273 3.57 -6.08 -18.05
CA ILE A 273 4.31 -7.22 -18.56
C ILE A 273 4.18 -7.23 -20.08
N ILE A 274 5.32 -7.20 -20.77
CA ILE A 274 5.40 -7.18 -22.23
C ILE A 274 5.82 -8.56 -22.70
N ASN A 275 5.04 -9.16 -23.59
CA ASN A 275 5.38 -10.40 -24.28
C ASN A 275 5.58 -10.10 -25.75
N ILE A 276 6.78 -10.29 -26.28
CA ILE A 276 7.13 -10.01 -27.68
C ILE A 276 7.66 -11.26 -28.37
N SER A 277 7.26 -11.48 -29.62
CA SER A 277 7.82 -12.53 -30.47
C SER A 277 8.69 -11.92 -31.55
N VAL A 278 9.93 -12.42 -31.71
CA VAL A 278 10.95 -11.91 -32.63
C VAL A 278 11.46 -13.00 -33.56
N VAL A 279 11.84 -12.60 -34.77
CA VAL A 279 12.61 -13.41 -35.74
C VAL A 279 14.04 -12.89 -35.74
N ILE A 280 15.00 -13.80 -35.58
CA ILE A 280 16.41 -13.47 -35.37
C ILE A 280 17.21 -13.87 -36.61
N GLN A 281 18.23 -13.08 -36.95
CA GLN A 281 19.15 -13.41 -38.04
C GLN A 281 20.09 -14.57 -37.67
N LEU A 282 20.37 -15.43 -38.65
CA LEU A 282 21.30 -16.55 -38.50
C LEU A 282 22.73 -16.06 -38.16
N GLY A 283 23.41 -16.80 -37.28
CA GLY A 283 24.82 -16.56 -36.94
C GLY A 283 25.04 -15.62 -35.75
N ILE A 284 23.98 -15.18 -35.08
CA ILE A 284 24.05 -14.27 -33.93
C ILE A 284 23.79 -15.02 -32.63
N LYS A 285 24.45 -14.60 -31.54
CA LYS A 285 24.22 -15.14 -30.21
C LYS A 285 22.89 -14.63 -29.67
N ILE A 286 21.89 -15.50 -29.71
CA ILE A 286 20.53 -15.26 -29.22
C ILE A 286 20.46 -14.56 -27.84
N PRO A 287 21.21 -14.98 -26.80
CA PRO A 287 21.12 -14.32 -25.49
C PRO A 287 21.52 -12.84 -25.53
N GLU A 288 22.56 -12.49 -26.30
CA GLU A 288 23.03 -11.11 -26.43
C GLU A 288 21.99 -10.22 -27.13
N VAL A 289 21.29 -10.77 -28.14
CA VAL A 289 20.20 -10.08 -28.83
C VAL A 289 18.99 -9.90 -27.91
N ILE A 290 18.60 -10.93 -27.16
CA ILE A 290 17.46 -10.87 -26.23
C ILE A 290 17.69 -9.81 -25.15
N GLU A 291 18.88 -9.75 -24.54
CA GLU A 291 19.20 -8.74 -23.53
C GLU A 291 19.11 -7.32 -24.10
N LYS A 292 19.61 -7.11 -25.33
CA LYS A 292 19.48 -5.82 -26.03
C LYS A 292 18.01 -5.45 -26.26
N VAL A 293 17.18 -6.40 -26.73
CA VAL A 293 15.74 -6.19 -26.94
C VAL A 293 15.04 -5.82 -25.62
N GLN A 294 15.25 -6.60 -24.57
CA GLN A 294 14.64 -6.38 -23.26
C GLN A 294 15.01 -5.01 -22.69
N LYS A 295 16.30 -4.66 -22.74
CA LYS A 295 16.81 -3.39 -22.25
C LYS A 295 16.21 -2.21 -23.02
N ARG A 296 16.24 -2.23 -24.36
CA ARG A 296 15.68 -1.12 -25.16
C ARG A 296 14.19 -0.93 -24.95
N ILE A 297 13.41 -2.02 -24.92
CA ILE A 297 11.97 -1.94 -24.65
C ILE A 297 11.72 -1.32 -23.28
N LYS A 298 12.44 -1.80 -22.25
CA LYS A 298 12.28 -1.31 -20.88
C LYS A 298 12.63 0.18 -20.77
N ASP A 299 13.80 0.56 -21.27
CA ASP A 299 14.30 1.92 -21.18
C ASP A 299 13.38 2.90 -21.92
N MET A 300 12.94 2.55 -23.13
CA MET A 300 12.16 3.46 -23.98
C MET A 300 10.70 3.59 -23.54
N VAL A 301 10.06 2.47 -23.17
CA VAL A 301 8.68 2.54 -22.64
C VAL A 301 8.66 3.30 -21.33
N GLN A 302 9.58 3.02 -20.40
CA GLN A 302 9.66 3.77 -19.15
C GLN A 302 10.00 5.25 -19.39
N SER A 303 10.97 5.57 -20.25
CA SER A 303 11.37 6.97 -20.47
C SER A 303 10.31 7.81 -21.18
N MET A 304 9.48 7.21 -22.04
CA MET A 304 8.48 7.94 -22.83
C MET A 304 7.11 7.98 -22.17
N THR A 305 6.79 7.00 -21.32
CA THR A 305 5.45 6.86 -20.71
C THR A 305 5.46 7.00 -19.20
N ASP A 306 6.65 7.02 -18.57
CA ASP A 306 6.88 6.89 -17.13
C ASP A 306 6.30 5.61 -16.49
N ILE A 307 5.69 4.70 -17.27
CA ILE A 307 5.07 3.47 -16.76
C ILE A 307 6.15 2.43 -16.43
N PRO A 308 6.21 1.88 -15.21
CA PRO A 308 7.18 0.86 -14.84
C PRO A 308 6.92 -0.47 -15.58
N VAL A 309 7.97 -1.01 -16.20
CA VAL A 309 7.95 -2.32 -16.89
C VAL A 309 8.50 -3.39 -15.94
N GLU A 310 7.63 -4.29 -15.50
CA GLU A 310 8.01 -5.39 -14.60
C GLU A 310 8.89 -6.41 -15.30
N GLN A 311 8.43 -6.86 -16.47
CA GLN A 311 9.03 -7.98 -17.19
C GLN A 311 8.82 -7.82 -18.70
N VAL A 312 9.88 -8.15 -19.45
CA VAL A 312 9.84 -8.26 -20.92
C VAL A 312 10.19 -9.69 -21.29
N ASN A 313 9.20 -10.45 -21.74
CA ASN A 313 9.36 -11.83 -22.21
C ASN A 313 9.56 -11.83 -23.73
N VAL A 314 10.70 -12.36 -24.17
CA VAL A 314 11.03 -12.47 -25.59
C VAL A 314 10.90 -13.93 -26.03
N TYR A 315 10.06 -14.18 -27.04
CA TYR A 315 9.85 -15.50 -27.63
C TYR A 315 10.47 -15.52 -29.03
N ILE A 316 11.38 -16.46 -29.29
CA ILE A 316 11.96 -16.61 -30.62
C ILE A 316 10.97 -17.39 -31.48
N GLN A 317 10.53 -16.78 -32.58
CA GLN A 317 9.54 -17.36 -33.46
C GLN A 317 10.18 -18.10 -34.63
N ASP A 318 11.24 -17.53 -35.20
CA ASP A 318 11.96 -18.13 -36.31
C ASP A 318 13.41 -17.60 -36.40
N ILE A 319 14.23 -18.25 -37.23
CA ILE A 319 15.59 -17.80 -37.57
C ILE A 319 15.69 -17.71 -39.09
N GLU A 320 15.99 -16.51 -39.60
CA GLU A 320 16.11 -16.24 -41.03
C GLU A 320 17.55 -15.94 -41.44
N ILE A 321 17.88 -16.26 -42.70
CA ILE A 321 19.23 -16.19 -43.27
C ILE A 321 19.53 -14.80 -43.80
#